data_AF-A0A522SQS6-F1
#
_entry.id   AF-A0A522SQS6-F1
#
_cell.length_a   1.000
_cell.length_b   1.000
_cell.length_c   1.000
_cell.angle_alpha   90.00
_cell.angle_beta   90.00
_cell.angle_gamma   90.00
#
_symmetry.space_group_name_H-M   'P 1'
#
loop_
_entity.id
_entity.type
_entity.pdbx_description
1 polymer ?
#
loop_
_entity_poly.entity_id
_entity_poly.type
_entity_poly.pdbx_seq_one_letter_code
_entity_poly.pdbx_strand_id
1 'polypeptide(L)'
;MSFLKNRKAKTGMLALAAIAGGTLFFTSCQTTGVNGTSGPSHLQVNLTDSPGEYQAVWINIQKVMVNTSSDTSDGSSGWKEVPMLKPGLYNLLNFRNGADTVLAGVDLPGGTNITQIR
;
A
#
# COMPACT_ATOMS: atom_id res chain seq x y z
N MET A 1 83.81 -3.02 -8.72
CA MET A 1 83.04 -4.21 -8.32
C MET A 1 81.57 -3.97 -8.57
N SER A 2 80.89 -4.99 -9.11
CA SER A 2 79.48 -5.34 -8.89
C SER A 2 78.36 -4.34 -9.24
N PHE A 3 77.22 -4.72 -9.81
CA PHE A 3 76.61 -6.01 -10.18
C PHE A 3 75.39 -5.68 -11.07
N LEU A 4 75.01 -6.62 -11.94
CA LEU A 4 73.74 -6.71 -12.70
C LEU A 4 72.48 -6.28 -11.89
N LYS A 5 71.43 -5.77 -12.56
CA LYS A 5 70.28 -6.62 -13.03
C LYS A 5 69.15 -5.81 -13.70
N ASN A 6 68.68 -6.33 -14.83
CA ASN A 6 67.36 -6.08 -15.46
C ASN A 6 66.20 -6.10 -14.45
N ARG A 7 65.12 -5.34 -14.73
CA ARG A 7 63.76 -5.90 -14.98
C ARG A 7 62.66 -4.86 -15.27
N LYS A 8 61.87 -5.21 -16.30
CA LYS A 8 60.40 -5.07 -16.48
C LYS A 8 59.83 -3.73 -16.98
N ALA A 9 59.65 -3.72 -18.31
CA ALA A 9 58.40 -3.50 -19.05
C ALA A 9 57.50 -2.30 -18.65
N LYS A 10 57.43 -1.38 -19.62
CA LYS A 10 56.41 -0.36 -19.83
C LYS A 10 55.02 -1.02 -19.89
N THR A 11 54.11 -0.70 -18.98
CA THR A 11 52.69 -1.03 -19.16
C THR A 11 51.81 -0.01 -18.45
N GLY A 12 51.01 0.71 -19.25
CA GLY A 12 49.66 1.11 -18.85
C GLY A 12 49.52 2.30 -17.91
N MET A 13 49.98 3.49 -18.30
CA MET A 13 49.52 4.75 -17.69
C MET A 13 48.59 5.49 -18.64
N LEU A 14 47.45 4.86 -18.98
CA LEU A 14 46.36 5.42 -19.79
C LEU A 14 45.04 4.79 -19.34
N ALA A 15 44.73 4.89 -18.04
CA ALA A 15 43.42 4.49 -17.52
C ALA A 15 43.01 5.33 -16.29
N LEU A 16 43.49 6.58 -16.18
CA LEU A 16 43.20 7.46 -15.04
C LEU A 16 42.46 8.76 -15.43
N ALA A 17 41.90 8.84 -16.64
CA ALA A 17 41.14 9.99 -17.12
C ALA A 17 39.68 9.65 -17.50
N ALA A 18 39.22 8.42 -17.26
CA ALA A 18 37.85 7.97 -17.56
C ALA A 18 37.01 7.65 -16.31
N ILE A 19 37.50 8.00 -15.10
CA ILE A 19 36.79 7.80 -13.83
C ILE A 19 36.24 9.12 -13.26
N ALA A 20 36.62 10.27 -13.83
CA ALA A 20 36.29 11.60 -13.28
C ALA A 20 34.94 12.19 -13.75
N GLY A 21 34.24 11.58 -14.71
CA GLY A 21 33.01 12.15 -15.31
C GLY A 21 31.70 11.44 -14.95
N GLY A 22 31.74 10.39 -14.13
CA GLY A 22 30.64 9.44 -13.97
C GLY A 22 29.97 9.39 -12.59
N THR A 23 30.27 10.30 -11.67
CA THR A 23 29.51 10.39 -10.40
C THR A 23 28.25 11.21 -10.62
N LEU A 24 27.27 10.60 -11.29
CA LEU A 24 25.88 11.03 -11.21
C LEU A 24 25.49 11.08 -9.73
N PHE A 25 25.11 12.27 -9.28
CA PHE A 25 24.63 12.51 -7.94
C PHE A 25 23.36 11.68 -7.70
N PHE A 26 23.51 10.54 -7.02
CA PHE A 26 22.40 9.83 -6.40
C PHE A 26 21.92 10.64 -5.20
N THR A 27 21.15 11.70 -5.45
CA THR A 27 20.37 12.37 -4.42
C THR A 27 19.21 11.44 -4.05
N SER A 28 19.42 10.58 -3.04
CA SER A 28 18.31 9.89 -2.41
C SER A 28 17.59 10.86 -1.46
N CYS A 29 16.26 10.91 -1.54
CA CYS A 29 15.47 11.55 -0.50
C CYS A 29 15.62 10.72 0.77
N GLN A 30 16.27 11.26 1.80
CA GLN A 30 16.01 10.81 3.17
C GLN A 30 14.65 11.38 3.56
N THR A 31 13.69 10.49 3.83
CA THR A 31 12.52 10.91 4.60
C THR A 31 13.03 11.26 5.99
N THR A 32 12.86 12.52 6.40
CA THR A 32 13.06 12.91 7.81
C THR A 32 12.10 12.06 8.61
N GLY A 33 12.64 11.14 9.42
CA GLY A 33 11.84 10.22 10.21
C GLY A 33 10.84 11.00 11.05
N VAL A 34 9.58 10.96 10.66
CA VAL A 34 8.48 11.49 11.46
C VAL A 34 8.41 10.62 12.70
N ASN A 35 8.93 11.15 13.80
CA ASN A 35 8.79 10.56 15.11
C ASN A 35 7.30 10.54 15.48
N GLY A 36 6.66 9.39 15.29
CA GLY A 36 5.66 8.87 16.22
C GLY A 36 4.20 9.28 16.09
N THR A 37 3.78 10.07 15.09
CA THR A 37 2.34 10.22 14.79
C THR A 37 2.10 10.03 13.30
N SER A 38 1.78 8.79 12.93
CA SER A 38 1.19 8.52 11.62
C SER A 38 -0.12 9.30 11.55
N GLY A 39 -0.21 10.24 10.59
CA GLY A 39 -1.45 11.00 10.36
C GLY A 39 -2.63 10.07 10.09
N PRO A 40 -3.87 10.56 10.21
CA PRO A 40 -5.04 9.72 9.99
C PRO A 40 -5.02 9.06 8.60
N SER A 41 -5.46 7.81 8.55
CA SER A 41 -5.62 7.01 7.33
C SER A 41 -7.11 6.87 7.01
N HIS A 42 -7.49 7.13 5.75
CA HIS A 42 -8.89 7.04 5.34
C HIS A 42 -9.23 5.63 4.85
N LEU A 43 -10.24 5.01 5.44
CA LEU A 43 -10.84 3.76 4.95
C LEU A 43 -12.14 4.09 4.22
N GLN A 44 -12.30 3.56 3.01
CA GLN A 44 -13.54 3.60 2.24
C GLN A 44 -13.88 2.20 1.73
N VAL A 45 -15.15 1.81 1.83
CA VAL A 45 -15.67 0.52 1.35
C VAL A 45 -16.68 0.78 0.24
N ASN A 46 -16.39 0.24 -0.95
CA ASN A 46 -17.25 0.35 -2.13
C ASN A 46 -17.86 -1.00 -2.50
N LEU A 47 -19.06 -0.97 -3.06
CA LEU A 47 -19.77 -2.13 -3.61
C LEU A 47 -19.78 -2.06 -5.13
N THR A 48 -19.34 -3.15 -5.77
CA THR A 48 -19.44 -3.40 -7.21
C THR A 48 -19.69 -4.89 -7.44
N ASP A 49 -20.19 -5.23 -8.62
CA ASP A 49 -20.51 -6.60 -9.03
C ASP A 49 -19.96 -6.91 -10.42
N SER A 50 -19.59 -8.19 -10.60
CA SER A 50 -19.16 -8.70 -11.90
C SER A 50 -20.34 -8.98 -12.81
N PRO A 51 -20.14 -9.07 -14.14
CA PRO A 51 -21.20 -9.47 -15.05
C PRO A 51 -21.80 -10.84 -14.68
N GLY A 52 -23.13 -10.94 -14.73
CA GLY A 52 -23.88 -12.17 -14.49
C GLY A 52 -25.25 -12.14 -15.16
N GLU A 53 -25.73 -13.32 -15.57
CA GLU A 53 -27.00 -13.50 -16.28
C GLU A 53 -28.17 -13.61 -15.29
N TYR A 54 -28.50 -12.49 -14.63
CA TYR A 54 -29.62 -12.38 -13.69
C TYR A 54 -30.52 -11.20 -14.05
N GLN A 55 -31.79 -11.27 -13.68
CA GLN A 55 -32.73 -10.14 -13.84
C GLN A 55 -32.60 -9.11 -12.69
N ALA A 56 -32.36 -9.59 -11.47
CA ALA A 56 -32.08 -8.76 -10.30
C ALA A 56 -31.40 -9.60 -9.21
N VAL A 57 -30.51 -8.97 -8.42
CA VAL A 57 -29.90 -9.58 -7.25
C VAL A 57 -29.98 -8.58 -6.09
N TRP A 58 -30.95 -8.80 -5.21
CA TRP A 58 -31.19 -7.92 -4.07
C TRP A 58 -30.43 -8.40 -2.84
N ILE A 59 -29.59 -7.53 -2.28
CA ILE A 59 -28.95 -7.75 -0.99
C ILE A 59 -29.36 -6.65 -0.02
N ASN A 60 -29.45 -7.00 1.27
CA ASN A 60 -29.77 -6.05 2.33
C ASN A 60 -28.53 -5.82 3.19
N ILE A 61 -27.85 -4.70 3.00
CA ILE A 61 -26.62 -4.38 3.72
C ILE A 61 -26.99 -3.69 5.03
N GLN A 62 -26.63 -4.32 6.15
CA GLN A 62 -27.00 -3.85 7.47
C GLN A 62 -25.94 -2.97 8.12
N LYS A 63 -24.68 -3.36 8.02
CA LYS A 63 -23.53 -2.68 8.63
C LYS A 63 -22.23 -3.10 7.95
N VAL A 64 -21.19 -2.29 8.16
CA VAL A 64 -19.80 -2.62 7.83
C VAL A 64 -19.01 -2.55 9.12
N MET A 65 -18.19 -3.56 9.40
CA MET A 65 -17.38 -3.65 10.59
C MET A 65 -15.93 -3.90 10.20
N VAL A 66 -15.00 -3.30 10.96
CA VAL A 66 -13.57 -3.58 10.87
C VAL A 66 -13.06 -4.16 12.18
N ASN A 67 -12.15 -5.11 12.10
CA ASN A 67 -11.44 -5.63 13.25
C ASN A 67 -10.02 -5.06 13.28
N THR A 68 -9.63 -4.49 14.41
CA THR A 68 -8.27 -3.95 14.63
C THR A 68 -7.51 -4.71 15.72
N SER A 69 -7.92 -5.95 16.00
CA SER A 69 -7.32 -6.89 16.97
C SER A 69 -6.82 -8.14 16.24
N SER A 70 -5.88 -8.85 16.85
CA SER A 70 -5.49 -10.20 16.41
C SER A 70 -6.57 -11.26 16.67
N ASP A 71 -7.51 -10.97 17.56
CA ASP A 71 -8.64 -11.86 17.85
C ASP A 71 -9.80 -11.62 16.86
N THR A 72 -9.98 -12.58 15.96
CA THR A 72 -10.98 -12.57 14.88
C THR A 72 -12.31 -13.22 15.28
N SER A 73 -12.46 -13.66 16.53
CA SER A 73 -13.67 -14.30 17.02
C SER A 73 -14.88 -13.34 17.01
N ASP A 74 -16.07 -13.94 16.88
CA ASP A 74 -17.32 -13.19 16.98
C ASP A 74 -17.52 -12.69 18.42
N GLY A 75 -17.77 -11.39 18.56
CA GLY A 75 -17.94 -10.75 19.86
C GLY A 75 -16.64 -10.26 20.51
N SER A 76 -15.49 -10.43 19.85
CA SER A 76 -14.24 -9.83 20.33
C SER A 76 -14.34 -8.30 20.37
N SER A 77 -13.62 -7.67 21.30
CA SER A 77 -13.61 -6.22 21.45
C SER A 77 -12.89 -5.47 20.33
N GLY A 78 -12.30 -6.20 19.37
CA GLY A 78 -11.58 -5.62 18.24
C GLY A 78 -12.49 -5.10 17.14
N TRP A 79 -13.75 -5.55 17.10
CA TRP A 79 -14.74 -5.16 16.10
C TRP A 79 -15.28 -3.75 16.35
N LYS A 80 -15.20 -2.89 15.35
CA LYS A 80 -15.74 -1.53 15.34
C LYS A 80 -16.60 -1.32 14.11
N GLU A 81 -17.74 -0.68 14.29
CA GLU A 81 -18.63 -0.33 13.18
C GLU A 81 -18.07 0.85 12.39
N VAL A 82 -18.13 0.75 11.08
CA VAL A 82 -17.81 1.84 10.15
C VAL A 82 -19.11 2.53 9.78
N PRO A 83 -19.23 3.86 9.97
CA PRO A 83 -20.43 4.60 9.61
C PRO A 83 -20.80 4.40 8.14
N MET A 84 -22.03 3.98 7.92
CA MET A 84 -22.60 3.81 6.59
C MET A 84 -23.38 5.05 6.15
N LEU A 85 -23.32 5.37 4.86
CA LEU A 85 -24.12 6.46 4.29
C LEU A 85 -25.60 6.08 4.17
N LYS A 86 -25.88 4.83 3.77
CA LYS A 86 -27.23 4.34 3.53
C LYS A 86 -27.33 2.82 3.71
N PRO A 87 -27.54 2.30 4.94
CA PRO A 87 -27.88 0.88 5.10
C PRO A 87 -29.23 0.56 4.42
N GLY A 88 -29.39 -0.65 3.91
CA GLY A 88 -30.65 -1.10 3.29
C GLY A 88 -30.48 -1.99 2.05
N LEU A 89 -31.52 -2.00 1.21
CA LEU A 89 -31.60 -2.83 0.01
C LEU A 89 -30.86 -2.23 -1.18
N TYR A 90 -30.04 -3.07 -1.82
CA TYR A 90 -29.29 -2.76 -3.02
C TYR A 90 -29.53 -3.85 -4.07
N ASN A 91 -29.78 -3.45 -5.32
CA ASN A 91 -29.70 -4.36 -6.46
C ASN A 91 -28.27 -4.33 -7.00
N LEU A 92 -27.54 -5.45 -6.90
CA LEU A 92 -26.14 -5.53 -7.33
C LEU A 92 -25.96 -5.20 -8.81
N LEU A 93 -26.97 -5.52 -9.64
CA LEU A 93 -26.90 -5.29 -11.08
C LEU A 93 -26.91 -3.80 -11.46
N ASN A 94 -27.18 -2.89 -10.50
CA ASN A 94 -27.00 -1.46 -10.70
C ASN A 94 -25.53 -1.02 -10.65
N PHE A 95 -24.64 -1.83 -10.08
CA PHE A 95 -23.23 -1.49 -9.79
C PHE A 95 -22.29 -2.45 -10.52
N ARG A 96 -22.45 -2.55 -11.84
CA ARG A 96 -21.64 -3.41 -12.73
C ARG A 96 -20.97 -2.60 -13.83
N ASN A 97 -20.06 -3.22 -14.58
CA ASN A 97 -19.37 -2.61 -15.72
C ASN A 97 -18.60 -1.32 -15.35
N GLY A 98 -17.90 -1.34 -14.21
CA GLY A 98 -17.15 -0.20 -13.71
C GLY A 98 -17.98 0.81 -12.90
N ALA A 99 -19.28 0.58 -12.73
CA ALA A 99 -20.07 1.30 -11.74
C ALA A 99 -19.89 0.70 -10.34
N ASP A 100 -19.81 1.56 -9.33
CA ASP A 100 -19.78 1.19 -7.92
C ASP A 100 -20.64 2.16 -7.08
N THR A 101 -20.75 1.87 -5.79
CA THR A 101 -21.30 2.81 -4.80
C THR A 101 -20.50 2.73 -3.50
N VAL A 102 -20.31 3.89 -2.86
CA VAL A 102 -19.74 3.94 -1.51
C VAL A 102 -20.77 3.39 -0.51
N LEU A 103 -20.35 2.46 0.34
CA LEU A 103 -21.15 1.93 1.44
C LEU A 103 -20.85 2.63 2.76
N ALA A 104 -19.56 2.76 3.07
CA ALA A 104 -19.08 3.21 4.37
C ALA A 104 -17.71 3.90 4.24
N GLY A 105 -17.39 4.78 5.19
CA GLY A 105 -16.08 5.40 5.27
C GLY A 105 -15.77 5.94 6.66
N VAL A 106 -14.50 5.92 7.04
CA VAL A 106 -14.04 6.42 8.35
C VAL A 106 -12.55 6.79 8.30
N ASP A 107 -12.19 7.83 9.04
CA ASP A 107 -10.79 8.14 9.33
C ASP A 107 -10.32 7.32 10.52
N LEU A 108 -9.25 6.55 10.31
CA LEU A 108 -8.61 5.74 11.33
C LEU A 108 -7.30 6.39 11.78
N PRO A 109 -6.86 6.20 13.02
CA PRO A 109 -5.51 6.57 13.41
C PRO A 109 -4.48 5.94 12.48
N GLY A 110 -3.47 6.71 12.09
CA GLY A 110 -2.39 6.19 11.27
C GLY A 110 -1.66 5.01 11.95
N GLY A 111 -1.28 4.01 11.16
CA GLY A 111 -0.70 2.76 11.69
C GLY A 111 -1.70 1.77 12.28
N THR A 112 -3.01 2.03 12.16
CA THR A 112 -4.04 1.04 12.50
C THR A 112 -3.89 -0.22 11.64
N ASN A 113 -3.70 -1.38 12.29
CA ASN A 113 -3.69 -2.67 11.62
C ASN A 113 -5.12 -3.22 11.54
N ILE A 114 -5.70 -3.24 10.35
CA ILE A 114 -6.99 -3.89 10.10
C ILE A 114 -6.71 -5.37 9.79
N THR A 115 -7.27 -6.27 10.60
CA THR A 115 -7.13 -7.71 10.40
C THR A 115 -8.27 -8.29 9.57
N GLN A 116 -9.47 -7.71 9.66
CA GLN A 116 -10.66 -8.17 8.94
C GLN A 116 -11.67 -7.05 8.65
N ILE A 117 -12.51 -7.28 7.65
CA ILE A 117 -13.67 -6.45 7.27
C ILE A 117 -14.87 -7.40 7.08
N ARG A 118 -16.06 -7.01 7.53
CA ARG A 118 -17.32 -7.76 7.30
C ARG A 118 -18.54 -6.87 7.21
#